data_AF-A0A8X8LC25-F1
#
_entry.id   AF-A0A8X8LC25-F1
#
_cell.length_a   1.000
_cell.length_b   1.000
_cell.length_c   1.000
_cell.angle_alpha   90.00
_cell.angle_beta   90.00
_cell.angle_gamma   90.00
#
_symmetry.space_group_name_H-M   'P 1'
#
loop_
_entity.id
_entity.type
_entity.pdbx_description
1 polymer ?
#
loop_
_entity_poly.entity_id
_entity_poly.type
_entity_poly.pdbx_seq_one_letter_code
_entity_poly.pdbx_strand_id
1 'polypeptide(L)'
;MSTDQRHSLLYVAVGDSLTAGIGTLLKPGFVQLYKQKAERALKRKIQVQVFAKNGASSEDILHMLSRPHLQQAVREAHLITLSAGGNDLRQAAKPFFNLPPTEVSHF
;
A
#
# COMPACT_ATOMS: atom_id res chain seq x y z
N MET A 1 16.25 36.19 -2.83
CA MET A 1 15.07 35.34 -2.55
C MET A 1 15.57 33.94 -2.23
N SER A 2 15.80 33.64 -0.95
CA SER A 2 16.27 32.32 -0.51
C SER A 2 15.13 31.32 -0.62
N THR A 3 15.28 30.32 -1.48
CA THR A 3 14.39 29.16 -1.55
C THR A 3 14.41 28.47 -0.19
N ASP A 4 13.24 28.41 0.42
CA ASP A 4 12.99 27.83 1.73
C ASP A 4 13.39 26.34 1.75
N GLN A 5 14.53 26.06 2.39
CA GLN A 5 15.06 24.72 2.67
C GLN A 5 14.24 24.02 3.77
N ARG A 6 12.91 24.01 3.67
CA ARG A 6 12.03 23.18 4.49
C ARG A 6 12.13 21.73 3.97
N HIS A 7 13.09 20.94 4.47
CA HIS A 7 13.34 19.51 4.16
C HIS A 7 12.06 18.71 3.91
N SER A 8 11.72 18.43 2.64
CA SER A 8 10.49 17.72 2.27
C SER A 8 10.30 16.43 3.07
N LEU A 9 9.09 16.17 3.55
CA LEU A 9 8.78 14.93 4.27
C LEU A 9 8.83 13.75 3.29
N LEU A 10 9.32 12.61 3.74
CA LEU A 10 9.32 11.37 2.98
C LEU A 10 8.12 10.50 3.37
N TYR A 11 7.30 10.12 2.38
CA TYR A 11 6.22 9.16 2.50
C TYR A 11 6.58 7.87 1.77
N VAL A 12 6.61 6.76 2.49
CA VAL A 12 6.84 5.42 1.95
C VAL A 12 5.54 4.63 1.97
N ALA A 13 5.07 4.21 0.79
CA ALA A 13 3.89 3.36 0.66
C ALA A 13 4.32 1.94 0.33
N VAL A 14 3.93 0.97 1.15
CA VAL A 14 4.28 -0.45 1.02
C VAL A 14 3.01 -1.27 0.84
N GLY A 15 2.96 -2.19 -0.12
CA GLY A 15 1.84 -3.13 -0.14
C GLY A 15 1.58 -3.90 -1.44
N ASP A 16 0.31 -4.17 -1.67
CA ASP A 16 -0.20 -5.00 -2.75
C ASP A 16 -0.75 -4.16 -3.94
N SER A 17 -1.68 -4.75 -4.69
CA SER A 17 -2.37 -4.13 -5.84
C SER A 17 -2.99 -2.76 -5.53
N LEU A 18 -3.51 -2.57 -4.31
CA LEU A 18 -4.12 -1.30 -3.89
C LEU A 18 -3.06 -0.20 -3.84
N THR A 19 -1.87 -0.51 -3.31
CA THR A 19 -0.73 0.41 -3.23
C THR A 19 -0.13 0.67 -4.61
N ALA A 20 -0.12 -0.34 -5.49
CA ALA A 20 0.31 -0.19 -6.89
C ALA A 20 -0.67 0.64 -7.75
N GLY A 21 -1.90 0.91 -7.28
CA GLY A 21 -2.90 1.66 -8.05
C GLY A 21 -3.57 0.84 -9.15
N ILE A 22 -3.62 -0.49 -9.02
CA ILE A 22 -4.31 -1.34 -9.99
C ILE A 22 -5.81 -1.02 -9.97
N GLY A 23 -6.40 -0.83 -11.15
CA GLY A 23 -7.81 -0.46 -11.32
C GLY A 23 -8.09 1.04 -11.37
N THR A 24 -7.06 1.90 -11.23
CA THR A 24 -7.21 3.35 -11.30
C THR A 24 -6.62 3.91 -12.61
N LEU A 25 -7.28 3.65 -13.75
CA LEU A 25 -6.78 4.13 -15.06
C LEU A 25 -6.82 5.67 -15.19
N LEU A 26 -7.96 6.29 -14.87
CA LEU A 26 -8.17 7.74 -15.07
C LEU A 26 -8.18 8.54 -13.76
N LYS A 27 -7.92 7.87 -12.63
CA LYS A 27 -7.98 8.47 -11.30
C LYS A 27 -6.67 8.24 -10.56
N PRO A 28 -6.20 9.18 -9.73
CA PRO A 28 -5.06 8.94 -8.87
C PRO A 28 -5.36 7.79 -7.91
N GLY A 29 -4.43 6.84 -7.79
CA GLY A 29 -4.48 5.80 -6.76
C GLY A 29 -4.44 6.40 -5.34
N PHE A 30 -4.79 5.60 -4.33
CA PHE A 30 -4.94 6.12 -2.96
C PHE A 30 -3.65 6.76 -2.42
N VAL A 31 -2.47 6.26 -2.82
CA VAL A 31 -1.17 6.81 -2.42
C VAL A 31 -1.06 8.28 -2.80
N GLN A 32 -1.45 8.65 -4.02
CA GLN A 32 -1.41 10.04 -4.49
C GLN A 32 -2.50 10.90 -3.83
N LEU A 33 -3.70 10.34 -3.63
CA LEU A 33 -4.78 11.03 -2.91
C LEU A 33 -4.38 11.33 -1.45
N TYR A 34 -3.74 10.38 -0.78
CA TYR A 34 -3.23 10.54 0.58
C TYR A 34 -2.11 11.58 0.63
N LYS A 35 -1.14 11.51 -0.30
CA LYS A 35 -0.09 12.54 -0.45
C LYS A 35 -0.70 13.94 -0.50
N GLN A 36 -1.66 14.19 -1.40
CA GLN A 36 -2.27 15.51 -1.57
C GLN A 36 -2.98 15.99 -0.29
N LYS A 37 -3.69 15.08 0.41
CA LYS A 37 -4.34 15.39 1.68
C LYS A 37 -3.32 15.72 2.77
N ALA A 38 -2.25 14.93 2.87
CA ALA A 38 -1.19 15.12 3.84
C ALA A 38 -0.40 16.42 3.58
N GLU A 39 -0.10 16.76 2.33
CA GLU A 39 0.56 18.03 1.99
C GLU A 39 -0.26 19.24 2.44
N ARG A 40 -1.59 19.19 2.25
CA ARG A 40 -2.51 20.24 2.69
C ARG A 40 -2.58 20.34 4.22
N ALA A 41 -2.71 19.19 4.89
CA ALA A 41 -2.83 19.14 6.34
C ALA A 41 -1.54 19.59 7.04
N LEU A 42 -0.39 19.15 6.55
CA LEU A 42 0.92 19.43 7.16
C LEU A 42 1.51 20.77 6.69
N LYS A 43 0.99 21.37 5.62
CA LYS A 43 1.55 22.57 4.96
C LYS A 43 3.03 22.38 4.58
N ARG A 44 3.38 21.15 4.16
CA ARG A 44 4.72 20.72 3.76
C ARG A 44 4.65 19.92 2.46
N LYS A 45 5.67 20.02 1.61
CA LYS A 45 5.82 19.15 0.44
C LYS A 45 6.21 17.73 0.87
N ILE A 46 5.68 16.74 0.17
CA ILE A 46 5.91 15.32 0.45
C ILE A 46 6.52 14.64 -0.77
N GLN A 47 7.68 14.00 -0.58
CA GLN A 47 8.23 13.05 -1.54
C GLN A 47 7.61 11.67 -1.30
N VAL A 48 7.37 10.90 -2.36
CA VAL A 48 6.71 9.60 -2.26
C VAL A 48 7.60 8.52 -2.87
N GLN A 49 7.80 7.43 -2.13
CA GLN A 49 8.36 6.18 -2.64
C GLN A 49 7.31 5.07 -2.51
N VAL A 50 7.14 4.28 -3.56
CA VAL A 50 6.13 3.21 -3.62
C VAL A 50 6.82 1.87 -3.80
N PHE A 51 6.58 0.97 -2.86
CA PHE A 51 7.06 -0.41 -2.87
C PHE A 51 5.86 -1.34 -2.87
N ALA A 52 5.41 -1.71 -4.07
CA ALA A 52 4.21 -2.53 -4.21
C ALA A 52 4.37 -3.61 -5.26
N LYS A 53 3.73 -4.76 -5.00
CA LYS A 53 3.68 -5.89 -5.92
C LYS A 53 2.23 -6.32 -6.08
N ASN A 54 1.73 -6.29 -7.32
CA ASN A 54 0.39 -6.77 -7.64
C ASN A 54 0.24 -8.23 -7.19
N GLY A 55 -0.84 -8.55 -6.47
CA GLY A 55 -1.09 -9.91 -6.00
C GLY A 55 -0.26 -10.36 -4.78
N ALA A 56 0.51 -9.48 -4.14
CA ALA A 56 1.32 -9.84 -2.97
C ALA A 56 0.48 -10.25 -1.75
N SER A 57 0.82 -11.38 -1.14
CA SER A 57 0.33 -11.77 0.20
C SER A 57 0.99 -10.96 1.32
N SER A 58 0.51 -11.14 2.55
CA SER A 58 1.18 -10.60 3.74
C SER A 58 2.61 -11.14 3.89
N GLU A 59 2.85 -12.40 3.54
CA GLU A 59 4.18 -13.03 3.52
C GLU A 59 5.09 -12.42 2.44
N ASP A 60 4.59 -12.21 1.22
CA ASP A 60 5.34 -11.51 0.17
C ASP A 60 5.78 -10.12 0.63
N ILE A 61 4.90 -9.40 1.34
CA ILE A 61 5.18 -8.06 1.85
C ILE A 61 6.22 -8.11 2.98
N LEU A 62 6.14 -9.09 3.87
CA LEU A 62 7.17 -9.32 4.89
C LEU A 62 8.55 -9.58 4.26
N HIS A 63 8.60 -10.41 3.22
CA HIS A 63 9.82 -10.66 2.45
C HIS A 63 10.30 -9.42 1.68
N MET A 64 9.39 -8.53 1.26
CA MET A 64 9.77 -7.27 0.65
C MET A 64 10.43 -6.34 1.67
N LEU A 65 9.87 -6.25 2.89
CA LEU A 65 10.39 -5.44 3.99
C LEU A 65 11.79 -5.87 4.48
N SER A 66 12.24 -7.08 4.20
CA SER A 66 13.61 -7.52 4.51
C SER A 66 14.68 -6.98 3.54
N ARG A 67 14.28 -6.38 2.42
CA ARG A 67 15.21 -5.87 1.41
C ARG A 67 15.95 -4.62 1.94
N PRO A 68 17.29 -4.55 1.84
CA PRO A 68 18.07 -3.45 2.44
C PRO A 68 17.65 -2.04 1.99
N HIS A 69 17.31 -1.85 0.71
CA HIS A 69 16.87 -0.56 0.20
C HIS A 69 15.51 -0.13 0.76
N LEU A 70 14.58 -1.08 0.95
CA LEU A 70 13.28 -0.79 1.54
C LEU A 70 13.41 -0.53 3.04
N GLN A 71 14.26 -1.28 3.74
CA GLN A 71 14.59 -0.98 5.14
C GLN A 71 15.15 0.43 5.29
N GLN A 72 16.04 0.86 4.38
CA GLN A 72 16.56 2.22 4.39
C GLN A 72 15.45 3.26 4.17
N ALA A 73 14.61 3.07 3.15
CA ALA A 73 13.50 3.98 2.87
C ALA A 73 12.54 4.08 4.07
N VAL A 74 12.20 2.95 4.69
CA VAL A 74 11.34 2.88 5.89
C VAL A 74 11.99 3.60 7.08
N ARG A 75 13.31 3.46 7.29
CA ARG A 75 14.04 4.18 8.35
C ARG A 75 14.02 5.70 8.18
N GLU A 76 14.05 6.18 6.94
CA GLU A 76 14.05 7.61 6.60
C GLU A 76 12.62 8.20 6.48
N ALA A 77 11.60 7.33 6.49
CA ALA A 77 10.22 7.72 6.26
C ALA A 77 9.68 8.55 7.44
N HIS A 78 8.95 9.60 7.10
CA HIS A 78 8.15 10.38 8.05
C HIS A 78 6.70 9.90 8.09
N LEU A 79 6.23 9.31 6.99
CA LEU A 79 4.91 8.73 6.83
C LEU A 79 5.07 7.34 6.20
N ILE A 80 4.35 6.36 6.73
CA ILE A 80 4.31 5.01 6.17
C ILE A 80 2.85 4.60 6.04
N THR A 81 2.49 4.05 4.88
CA THR A 81 1.28 3.25 4.72
C THR A 81 1.66 1.82 4.36
N LEU A 82 0.90 0.87 4.90
CA LEU A 82 1.07 -0.56 4.66
C LEU A 82 -0.28 -1.16 4.28
N SER A 83 -0.43 -1.69 3.06
CA SER A 83 -1.61 -2.48 2.66
C SER A 83 -1.21 -3.93 2.45
N ALA A 84 -1.86 -4.86 3.16
CA ALA A 84 -1.60 -6.29 3.11
C ALA A 84 -2.86 -7.10 3.42
N GLY A 85 -2.84 -8.41 3.16
CA GLY A 85 -3.88 -9.35 3.60
C GLY A 85 -5.01 -9.59 2.60
N GLY A 86 -5.20 -8.71 1.61
CA GLY A 86 -6.27 -8.88 0.62
C GLY A 86 -6.11 -10.14 -0.23
N ASN A 87 -4.87 -10.53 -0.55
CA ASN A 87 -4.57 -11.76 -1.29
C ASN A 87 -4.71 -13.00 -0.39
N ASP A 88 -4.27 -12.91 0.86
CA ASP A 88 -4.38 -13.96 1.87
C ASP A 88 -5.84 -14.32 2.10
N LEU A 89 -6.69 -13.31 2.29
CA LEU A 89 -8.14 -13.51 2.45
C LEU A 89 -8.76 -14.16 1.20
N ARG A 90 -8.40 -13.70 -0.01
CA ARG A 90 -8.88 -14.33 -1.24
C ARG A 90 -8.45 -15.79 -1.34
N GLN A 91 -7.22 -16.11 -0.95
CA GLN A 91 -6.72 -17.48 -0.95
C GLN A 91 -7.48 -18.35 0.06
N ALA A 92 -7.69 -17.85 1.29
CA ALA A 92 -8.46 -18.54 2.32
C ALA A 92 -9.93 -18.75 1.92
N ALA A 93 -10.49 -17.84 1.12
CA ALA A 93 -11.87 -17.91 0.65
C ALA A 93 -12.07 -18.86 -0.55
N LYS A 94 -11.01 -19.26 -1.27
CA LYS A 94 -11.11 -20.14 -2.47
C LYS A 94 -11.96 -21.40 -2.27
N PRO A 95 -11.85 -22.15 -1.16
CA PRO A 95 -12.67 -23.35 -0.96
C PRO A 95 -14.17 -23.04 -0.96
N PHE A 96 -14.59 -21.89 -0.43
CA PHE A 96 -16.00 -21.51 -0.30
C PHE A 96 -16.63 -21.05 -1.61
N PHE A 97 -15.84 -20.57 -2.57
CA PHE A 97 -16.33 -20.21 -3.90
C PHE A 97 -16.61 -21.41 -4.80
N ASN A 98 -16.06 -22.58 -4.44
CA ASN A 98 -16.22 -23.83 -5.20
C ASN A 98 -17.22 -24.80 -4.55
N LEU A 99 -17.94 -24.38 -3.51
CA LEU A 99 -18.98 -25.20 -2.90
C LEU A 99 -20.21 -25.25 -3.82
N PRO A 100 -20.75 -26.45 -4.14
CA PRO A 100 -22.01 -26.55 -4.84
C PRO A 100 -23.13 -25.93 -3.98
N PRO A 101 -24.18 -25.34 -4.60
CA PRO A 101 -25.25 -24.62 -3.89
C PRO A 101 -26.01 -25.42 -2.81
N THR A 102 -25.83 -26.74 -2.73
CA THR A 102 -26.69 -27.67 -1.99
C THR A 102 -26.20 -28.05 -0.59
N GLU A 103 -25.01 -27.65 -0.12
CA GLU A 103 -24.54 -27.98 1.24
C GLU A 103 -24.78 -26.87 2.29
N VAL A 104 -25.70 -25.94 2.00
CA VAL A 104 -26.20 -24.98 3.01
C VAL A 104 -27.61 -25.38 3.42
N SER A 105 -27.75 -26.59 3.95
CA SER A 105 -28.96 -27.02 4.64
C SER A 105 -28.53 -27.99 5.71
N HIS A 106 -28.55 -27.51 6.96
CA HIS A 106 -28.76 -28.21 8.23
C HIS A 106 -28.17 -27.32 9.35
N PHE A 107 -28.89 -26.23 9.61
CA PHE A 107 -29.09 -25.77 10.99
C PHE A 107 -30.48 -26.23 11.40
#